data_AF-A0A7S0LMV7-F1
#
_entry.id   AF-A0A7S0LMV7-F1
#
_cell.length_a   1.000
_cell.length_b   1.000
_cell.length_c   1.000
_cell.angle_alpha   90.00
_cell.angle_beta   90.00
_cell.angle_gamma   90.00
#
_symmetry.space_group_name_H-M   'P 1'
#
loop_
_entity.id
_entity.type
_entity.pdbx_description
1 polymer ?
#
loop_
_entity_poly.entity_id
_entity_poly.type
_entity_poly.pdbx_seq_one_letter_code
_entity_poly.pdbx_strand_id
1 'polypeptide(L)'
;AAWRTRAQQCVMCDTSGAFGADDITVLHGSTVFLMGADIKRNRYKTLESDWTVGDSLDELARLCETAGLEVRGCDYQSMQHPNPSTFIGQGKLQELGETVRRLRVETIVFDDELTPAQGRNVAERIGGGVRVVDRTMLILQIFAQRARTREAK
;
A
#
# COMPACT_ATOMS: atom_id res chain seq x y z
N ALA A 1 10.81 -33.90 5.24
CA ALA A 1 11.85 -34.25 6.21
C ALA A 1 12.79 -33.06 6.32
N ALA A 2 13.03 -32.62 7.56
CA ALA A 2 13.83 -31.45 7.98
C ALA A 2 13.24 -30.11 7.47
N TRP A 3 13.15 -29.01 8.21
CA TRP A 3 14.03 -28.54 9.28
C TRP A 3 13.17 -27.83 10.33
N ARG A 4 13.19 -28.37 11.55
CA ARG A 4 12.58 -27.79 12.75
C ARG A 4 13.53 -26.76 13.38
N THR A 5 12.93 -25.92 14.22
CA THR A 5 13.49 -25.32 15.45
C THR A 5 14.57 -24.24 15.34
N ARG A 6 14.14 -22.99 15.55
CA ARG A 6 14.76 -22.11 16.56
C ARG A 6 13.65 -21.36 17.30
N ALA A 7 13.64 -21.56 18.62
CA ALA A 7 12.83 -20.82 19.58
C ALA A 7 13.50 -19.48 19.93
N GLN A 8 12.73 -18.65 20.64
CA GLN A 8 13.13 -17.46 21.43
C GLN A 8 13.42 -16.18 20.63
N GLN A 9 12.99 -14.97 21.01
CA GLN A 9 12.25 -14.48 22.18
C GLN A 9 12.08 -12.95 22.00
N CYS A 10 10.96 -12.40 22.51
CA CYS A 10 10.63 -10.96 22.62
C CYS A 10 10.42 -10.24 21.27
N VAL A 11 9.42 -9.39 21.09
CA VAL A 11 9.16 -8.19 21.90
C VAL A 11 7.66 -7.97 22.07
N MET A 12 7.31 -7.57 23.29
CA MET A 12 5.98 -7.08 23.66
C MET A 12 5.53 -6.01 22.67
N CYS A 13 4.30 -6.13 22.17
CA CYS A 13 3.65 -5.08 21.40
C CYS A 13 3.46 -3.87 22.32
N ASP A 14 4.40 -2.94 22.26
CA ASP A 14 4.31 -1.65 22.94
C ASP A 14 3.31 -0.81 22.14
N THR A 15 2.09 -0.71 22.66
CA THR A 15 1.07 0.21 22.18
C THR A 15 1.47 1.63 22.54
N SER A 16 2.37 2.22 21.76
CA SER A 16 2.61 3.66 21.74
C SER A 16 2.36 4.16 20.32
N GLY A 17 1.13 4.63 20.09
CA GLY A 17 0.83 5.37 18.87
C GLY A 17 1.66 6.64 18.83
N ALA A 18 2.34 6.88 17.72
CA ALA A 18 2.69 8.23 17.28
C ALA A 18 3.18 8.15 15.84
N PHE A 19 2.45 8.79 14.94
CA PHE A 19 2.94 9.24 13.64
C PHE A 19 4.20 10.10 13.85
N GLY A 20 5.36 9.45 13.93
CA GLY A 20 6.68 10.02 13.72
C GLY A 20 7.14 9.70 12.30
N ALA A 21 8.01 10.53 11.73
CA ALA A 21 8.51 10.39 10.36
C ALA A 21 9.21 9.03 10.07
N ASP A 22 9.41 8.19 11.08
CA ASP A 22 10.07 6.89 11.03
C ASP A 22 9.12 5.70 10.69
N ASP A 23 7.79 5.89 10.75
CA ASP A 23 6.80 4.79 10.70
C ASP A 23 6.21 4.47 9.30
N ILE A 24 6.71 5.10 8.24
CA ILE A 24 6.19 4.90 6.87
C ILE A 24 6.97 3.79 6.11
N THR A 25 8.10 3.34 6.65
CA THR A 25 8.96 2.36 5.95
C THR A 25 8.23 1.02 5.79
N VAL A 26 7.97 0.58 4.55
CA VAL A 26 7.48 -0.78 4.32
C VAL A 26 8.65 -1.75 4.53
N LEU A 27 8.42 -2.78 5.34
CA LEU A 27 9.46 -3.75 5.68
C LEU A 27 9.61 -4.75 4.52
N HIS A 28 10.85 -5.12 4.20
CA HIS A 28 11.11 -6.19 3.24
C HIS A 28 10.43 -7.48 3.70
N GLY A 29 9.73 -8.17 2.80
CA GLY A 29 8.91 -9.34 3.09
C GLY A 29 7.52 -9.04 3.66
N SER A 30 7.16 -7.77 3.87
CA SER A 30 5.81 -7.37 4.31
C SER A 30 4.76 -7.75 3.27
N THR A 31 3.61 -8.23 3.75
CA THR A 31 2.46 -8.55 2.90
C THR A 31 1.71 -7.28 2.53
N VAL A 32 1.37 -7.13 1.24
CA VAL A 32 0.71 -5.92 0.74
C VAL A 32 -0.57 -6.20 -0.04
N PHE A 33 -1.48 -5.25 -0.01
CA PHE A 33 -2.68 -5.23 -0.87
C PHE A 33 -2.70 -3.94 -1.68
N LEU A 34 -2.96 -4.04 -2.98
CA LEU A 34 -2.92 -2.90 -3.88
C LEU A 34 -4.32 -2.31 -4.04
N MET A 35 -4.43 -0.98 -3.98
CA MET A 35 -5.69 -0.26 -4.14
C MET A 35 -5.57 0.77 -5.26
N GLY A 36 -6.32 0.58 -6.34
CA GLY A 36 -6.37 1.50 -7.48
C GLY A 36 -7.66 2.35 -7.50
N ALA A 37 -7.64 3.47 -8.22
CA ALA A 37 -8.85 4.22 -8.53
C ALA A 37 -9.05 4.37 -10.04
N ASP A 38 -10.27 4.10 -10.50
CA ASP A 38 -10.69 4.40 -11.87
C ASP A 38 -11.53 5.69 -11.85
N ILE A 39 -10.85 6.82 -12.00
CA ILE A 39 -11.46 8.14 -11.95
C ILE A 39 -11.96 8.52 -13.34
N LYS A 40 -13.29 8.55 -13.52
CA LYS A 40 -13.93 8.88 -14.80
C LYS A 40 -13.71 10.36 -15.16
N ARG A 41 -12.63 10.68 -15.88
CA ARG A 41 -12.42 12.02 -16.44
C ARG A 41 -13.42 12.31 -17.56
N ASN A 42 -13.88 13.55 -17.66
CA ASN A 42 -14.79 14.00 -18.72
C ASN A 42 -14.12 13.81 -20.09
N ARG A 43 -14.83 13.13 -20.99
CA ARG A 43 -14.35 12.52 -22.24
C ARG A 43 -14.08 13.53 -23.37
N TYR A 44 -13.25 14.54 -23.14
CA TYR A 44 -12.59 15.22 -24.26
C TYR A 44 -11.42 14.34 -24.72
N LYS A 45 -11.85 13.37 -25.52
CA LYS A 45 -11.17 12.26 -26.17
C LYS A 45 -9.97 12.75 -26.98
N THR A 46 -8.77 12.66 -26.41
CA THR A 46 -7.58 12.45 -27.23
C THR A 46 -7.38 10.95 -27.31
N LEU A 47 -7.35 10.44 -28.54
CA LEU A 47 -7.10 9.05 -28.87
C LEU A 47 -5.76 8.57 -28.26
N GLU A 48 -5.66 7.27 -28.00
CA GLU A 48 -4.41 6.53 -27.71
C GLU A 48 -3.89 6.54 -26.27
N SER A 49 -4.66 5.96 -25.36
CA SER A 49 -4.09 5.31 -24.19
C SER A 49 -4.98 4.12 -23.84
N ASP A 50 -4.61 2.94 -24.32
CA ASP A 50 -5.22 1.66 -23.90
C ASP A 50 -4.83 1.28 -22.46
N TRP A 51 -4.06 2.13 -21.77
CA TRP A 51 -3.65 1.92 -20.39
C TRP A 51 -4.86 1.89 -19.46
N THR A 52 -5.12 0.73 -18.89
CA THR A 52 -6.22 0.48 -17.96
C THR A 52 -5.76 0.61 -16.50
N VAL A 53 -6.72 0.66 -15.58
CA VAL A 53 -6.43 0.53 -14.14
C VAL A 53 -5.73 -0.80 -13.82
N GLY A 54 -6.02 -1.86 -14.58
CA GLY A 54 -5.35 -3.15 -14.44
C GLY A 54 -3.86 -3.08 -14.78
N ASP A 55 -3.53 -2.44 -15.90
CA ASP A 55 -2.12 -2.26 -16.31
C ASP A 55 -1.34 -1.44 -15.28
N SER A 56 -1.99 -0.43 -14.70
CA SER A 56 -1.44 0.39 -13.60
C SER A 56 -1.16 -0.44 -12.35
N LEU A 57 -2.11 -1.29 -11.94
CA LEU A 57 -1.93 -2.17 -10.78
C LEU A 57 -0.88 -3.26 -11.02
N ASP A 58 -0.78 -3.78 -12.23
CA ASP A 58 0.27 -4.74 -12.61
C ASP A 58 1.66 -4.10 -12.57
N GLU A 59 1.77 -2.82 -12.97
CA GLU A 59 2.99 -2.05 -12.82
C GLU A 59 3.33 -1.78 -11.35
N LEU A 60 2.36 -1.38 -10.54
CA LEU A 60 2.52 -1.20 -9.11
C LEU A 60 2.96 -2.50 -8.42
N ALA A 61 2.41 -3.66 -8.82
CA ALA A 61 2.83 -4.96 -8.31
C ALA A 61 4.32 -5.22 -8.57
N ARG A 62 4.81 -4.93 -9.78
CA ARG A 62 6.25 -5.04 -10.13
C ARG A 62 7.12 -4.10 -9.30
N LEU A 63 6.63 -2.90 -8.97
CA LEU A 63 7.33 -1.98 -8.06
C LEU A 63 7.40 -2.55 -6.64
N CYS A 64 6.29 -3.12 -6.14
CA CYS A 64 6.26 -3.80 -4.85
C CYS A 64 7.25 -4.96 -4.80
N GLU A 65 7.29 -5.82 -5.83
CA GLU A 65 8.27 -6.91 -5.95
C GLU A 65 9.71 -6.39 -5.93
N THR A 66 9.97 -5.28 -6.62
CA THR A 66 11.29 -4.61 -6.65
C THR A 66 11.69 -4.08 -5.26
N ALA A 67 10.74 -3.64 -4.45
CA ALA A 67 10.94 -3.24 -3.06
C ALA A 67 11.04 -4.45 -2.09
N GLY A 68 10.80 -5.67 -2.60
CA GLY A 68 10.78 -6.92 -1.84
C GLY A 68 9.52 -7.14 -1.02
N LEU A 69 8.38 -6.65 -1.50
CA LEU A 69 7.08 -6.78 -0.86
C LEU A 69 6.31 -7.95 -1.46
N GLU A 70 5.47 -8.61 -0.65
CA GLU A 70 4.66 -9.75 -1.08
C GLU A 70 3.22 -9.32 -1.37
N VAL A 71 2.87 -9.21 -2.66
CA VAL A 71 1.51 -8.81 -3.08
C VAL A 71 0.53 -9.97 -2.84
N ARG A 72 -0.46 -9.75 -1.97
CA ARG A 72 -1.53 -10.71 -1.63
C ARG A 72 -2.79 -10.55 -2.47
N GLY A 73 -2.94 -9.43 -3.16
CA GLY A 73 -4.08 -9.14 -4.02
C GLY A 73 -4.17 -7.66 -4.38
N CYS A 74 -5.11 -7.34 -5.25
CA CYS A 74 -5.44 -6.00 -5.66
C CYS A 74 -6.95 -5.82 -5.80
N ASP A 75 -7.42 -4.59 -5.67
CA ASP A 75 -8.78 -4.17 -6.01
C ASP A 75 -8.76 -2.70 -6.45
N TYR A 76 -9.84 -2.24 -7.08
CA TYR A 76 -9.99 -0.83 -7.46
C TYR A 76 -11.42 -0.33 -7.24
N GLN A 77 -11.56 0.99 -7.21
CA GLN A 77 -12.87 1.64 -7.18
C GLN A 77 -13.05 2.61 -8.34
N SER A 78 -14.06 2.37 -9.17
CA SER A 78 -14.52 3.36 -10.15
C SER A 78 -15.31 4.48 -9.46
N MET A 79 -14.93 5.73 -9.71
CA MET A 79 -15.56 6.90 -9.11
C MET A 79 -15.47 8.15 -10.01
N GLN A 80 -16.28 9.17 -9.74
CA GLN A 80 -16.17 10.46 -10.44
C GLN A 80 -15.13 11.37 -9.80
N HIS A 81 -15.11 11.40 -8.46
CA HIS A 81 -14.19 12.20 -7.67
C HIS A 81 -13.76 11.43 -6.42
N PRO A 82 -12.49 11.59 -5.98
CA PRO A 82 -12.00 10.96 -4.76
C PRO A 82 -12.67 11.54 -3.52
N ASN A 83 -12.83 10.71 -2.50
CA ASN A 83 -13.31 11.17 -1.20
C ASN A 83 -12.24 12.06 -0.52
N PRO A 84 -12.58 13.28 -0.08
CA PRO A 84 -11.58 14.19 0.49
C PRO A 84 -10.97 13.66 1.80
N SER A 85 -11.69 12.81 2.55
CA SER A 85 -11.22 12.25 3.81
C SER A 85 -10.45 10.94 3.63
N THR A 86 -10.81 10.08 2.68
CA THR A 86 -10.29 8.69 2.62
C THR A 86 -9.85 8.25 1.23
N PHE A 87 -9.90 9.14 0.24
CA PHE A 87 -9.68 8.89 -1.20
C PHE A 87 -10.73 7.95 -1.84
N ILE A 88 -11.03 6.83 -1.20
CA ILE A 88 -12.06 5.87 -1.58
C ILE A 88 -13.39 6.10 -0.82
N GLY A 89 -14.47 5.48 -1.30
CA GLY A 89 -15.78 5.54 -0.66
C GLY A 89 -15.87 4.66 0.60
N GLN A 90 -16.86 4.94 1.46
CA GLN A 90 -17.07 4.21 2.72
C GLN A 90 -17.30 2.71 2.53
N GLY A 91 -18.12 2.32 1.54
CA GLY A 91 -18.39 0.90 1.25
C GLY A 91 -17.10 0.15 0.85
N LYS A 92 -16.32 0.73 -0.06
CA LYS A 92 -15.04 0.16 -0.48
C LYS A 92 -14.04 0.09 0.68
N LEU A 93 -14.02 1.08 1.57
CA LEU A 93 -13.16 1.08 2.75
C LEU A 93 -13.50 -0.07 3.72
N GLN A 94 -14.79 -0.38 3.89
CA GLN A 94 -15.23 -1.54 4.67
C GLN A 94 -14.81 -2.86 4.02
N GLU A 95 -15.07 -3.02 2.72
CA GLU A 95 -14.65 -4.19 1.93
C GLU A 95 -13.13 -4.42 1.98
N LEU A 96 -12.36 -3.33 1.87
CA LEU A 96 -10.91 -3.35 1.97
C LEU A 96 -10.45 -3.79 3.36
N GLY A 97 -11.05 -3.26 4.42
CA GLY A 97 -10.76 -3.66 5.79
C GLY A 97 -11.03 -5.14 6.07
N GLU A 98 -12.14 -5.68 5.56
CA GLU A 98 -12.43 -7.13 5.65
C GLU A 98 -11.42 -7.97 4.89
N THR A 99 -11.05 -7.53 3.68
CA THR A 99 -10.08 -8.23 2.82
C THR A 99 -8.69 -8.25 3.43
N VAL A 100 -8.23 -7.12 3.97
CA VAL A 100 -6.93 -7.01 4.64
C VAL A 100 -6.86 -7.92 5.86
N ARG A 101 -7.91 -7.98 6.68
CA ARG A 101 -7.97 -8.90 7.84
C ARG A 101 -7.97 -10.36 7.40
N ARG A 102 -8.77 -10.70 6.39
CA ARG A 102 -8.88 -12.06 5.86
C ARG A 102 -7.54 -12.56 5.28
N LEU A 103 -6.84 -11.70 4.55
CA LEU A 103 -5.57 -12.02 3.88
C LEU A 103 -4.34 -11.78 4.76
N ARG A 104 -4.51 -11.27 5.99
CA ARG A 104 -3.42 -10.90 6.91
C ARG A 104 -2.39 -9.97 6.24
N VAL A 105 -2.91 -8.93 5.61
CA VAL A 105 -2.11 -7.90 4.95
C VAL A 105 -1.62 -6.89 5.99
N GLU A 106 -0.35 -6.52 5.91
CA GLU A 106 0.28 -5.56 6.82
C GLU A 106 0.32 -4.14 6.26
N THR A 107 0.23 -3.98 4.94
CA THR A 107 0.31 -2.67 4.27
C THR A 107 -0.62 -2.59 3.08
N ILE A 108 -1.30 -1.47 2.93
CA ILE A 108 -2.04 -1.15 1.71
C ILE A 108 -1.21 -0.16 0.91
N VAL A 109 -1.04 -0.45 -0.38
CA VAL A 109 -0.36 0.44 -1.33
C VAL A 109 -1.41 1.03 -2.27
N PHE A 110 -1.59 2.34 -2.19
CA PHE A 110 -2.44 3.09 -3.11
C PHE A 110 -1.69 3.43 -4.38
N ASP A 111 -2.35 3.22 -5.51
CA ASP A 111 -1.79 3.50 -6.83
C ASP A 111 -1.64 5.00 -7.10
N ASP A 112 -2.58 5.78 -6.57
CA ASP A 112 -2.60 7.23 -6.62
C ASP A 112 -1.99 7.84 -5.34
N GLU A 113 -1.51 9.08 -5.47
CA GLU A 113 -1.00 9.86 -4.36
C GLU A 113 -2.10 10.18 -3.36
N LEU A 114 -1.77 10.01 -2.07
CA LEU A 114 -2.67 10.37 -0.98
C LEU A 114 -2.18 11.65 -0.31
N THR A 115 -3.13 12.48 0.11
CA THR A 115 -2.79 13.50 1.11
C THR A 115 -2.43 12.81 2.45
N PRO A 116 -1.59 13.43 3.29
CA PRO A 116 -1.27 12.87 4.61
C PRO A 116 -2.51 12.58 5.47
N ALA A 117 -3.53 13.43 5.35
CA ALA A 117 -4.81 13.24 6.04
C ALA A 117 -5.58 12.03 5.51
N GLN A 118 -5.59 11.80 4.19
CA GLN A 118 -6.24 10.63 3.60
C GLN A 118 -5.58 9.33 4.07
N GLY A 119 -4.25 9.24 3.98
CA GLY A 119 -3.51 8.06 4.44
C GLY A 119 -3.79 7.72 5.91
N ARG A 120 -3.73 8.73 6.80
CA ARG A 120 -4.06 8.57 8.22
C ARG A 120 -5.49 8.08 8.44
N ASN A 121 -6.46 8.74 7.82
CA ASN A 121 -7.87 8.40 7.99
C ASN A 121 -8.18 6.98 7.50
N VAL A 122 -7.55 6.53 6.40
CA VAL A 122 -7.70 5.15 5.92
C VAL A 122 -7.12 4.17 6.95
N ALA A 123 -5.90 4.40 7.42
CA ALA A 123 -5.25 3.54 8.42
C ALA A 123 -6.08 3.43 9.71
N GLU A 124 -6.56 4.57 10.24
CA GLU A 124 -7.40 4.61 11.44
C GLU A 124 -8.71 3.83 11.27
N ARG A 125 -9.38 3.97 10.12
CA ARG A 125 -10.67 3.31 9.85
C ARG A 125 -10.54 1.82 9.58
N ILE A 126 -9.42 1.40 8.97
CA ILE A 126 -9.13 -0.03 8.78
C ILE A 126 -8.69 -0.66 10.11
N GLY A 127 -7.91 0.07 10.90
CA GLY A 127 -7.39 -0.38 12.19
C GLY A 127 -6.41 -1.54 12.06
N GLY A 128 -6.13 -2.21 13.20
CA GLY A 128 -5.30 -3.42 13.22
C GLY A 128 -3.80 -3.21 12.95
N GLY A 129 -3.31 -1.96 13.03
CA GLY A 129 -1.91 -1.63 12.79
C GLY A 129 -1.48 -1.68 11.32
N VAL A 130 -2.45 -1.68 10.39
CA VAL A 130 -2.19 -1.73 8.95
C VAL A 130 -1.62 -0.38 8.50
N ARG A 131 -0.49 -0.43 7.79
CA ARG A 131 0.15 0.75 7.20
C ARG A 131 -0.52 1.12 5.89
N VAL A 132 -0.50 2.41 5.56
CA VAL A 132 -0.99 2.93 4.28
C VAL A 132 0.14 3.71 3.63
N VAL A 133 0.46 3.33 2.40
CA VAL A 133 1.53 3.91 1.59
C VAL A 133 0.96 4.21 0.21
N ASP A 134 1.44 5.26 -0.45
CA ASP A 134 1.09 5.54 -1.83
C ASP A 134 2.26 5.23 -2.78
N ARG A 135 2.00 5.32 -4.08
CA ARG A 135 2.98 5.08 -5.13
C ARG A 135 4.22 5.95 -4.98
N THR A 136 4.07 7.24 -4.70
CA THR A 136 5.19 8.18 -4.54
C THR A 136 6.12 7.71 -3.41
N MET A 137 5.55 7.36 -2.26
CA MET A 137 6.31 6.88 -1.12
C MET A 137 6.99 5.53 -1.39
N LEU A 138 6.33 4.59 -2.08
CA LEU A 138 6.95 3.32 -2.50
C LEU A 138 8.17 3.56 -3.38
N ILE A 139 8.06 4.45 -4.37
CA ILE A 139 9.17 4.80 -5.28
C ILE A 139 10.34 5.40 -4.49
N LEU A 140 10.06 6.33 -3.56
CA LEU A 140 11.09 6.93 -2.71
C LEU A 140 11.80 5.87 -1.85
N GLN A 141 11.08 4.89 -1.34
CA GLN A 141 11.66 3.78 -0.58
C GLN A 141 12.59 2.91 -1.43
N ILE A 142 12.20 2.57 -2.66
CA ILE A 142 13.06 1.81 -3.59
C ILE A 142 14.36 2.57 -3.85
N PHE A 143 14.31 3.89 -4.07
CA PHE A 143 15.52 4.69 -4.25
C PHE A 143 16.39 4.74 -2.98
N ALA A 144 15.78 4.89 -1.81
CA ALA A 144 16.49 4.89 -0.54
C ALA A 144 17.17 3.53 -0.24
N GLN A 145 16.57 2.40 -0.65
CA GLN A 145 17.19 1.07 -0.55
C GLN A 145 18.42 0.97 -1.46
N ARG A 146 18.30 1.42 -2.73
CA ARG A 146 19.40 1.38 -3.71
C ARG A 146 20.57 2.28 -3.31
N ALA A 147 20.29 3.47 -2.79
CA ALA A 147 21.34 4.39 -2.33
C ALA A 147 22.23 3.74 -1.25
N ARG A 148 21.61 3.08 -0.27
CA ARG A 148 22.33 2.36 0.81
C ARG A 148 23.20 1.22 0.29
N THR A 149 22.75 0.47 -0.72
CA THR A 149 23.57 -0.61 -1.31
C THR A 149 24.79 -0.12 -2.09
N ARG A 150 24.80 1.14 -2.53
CA ARG A 150 25.90 1.73 -3.31
C ARG A 150 27.00 2.33 -2.43
N GLU A 151 26.65 2.80 -1.23
CA GLU A 151 27.62 3.31 -0.24
C GLU A 151 28.27 2.20 0.58
N ALA A 152 27.61 1.04 0.69
CA ALA A 152 28.14 -0.14 1.39
C ALA A 152 29.15 -0.98 0.59
N LYS A 153 29.52 -0.54 -0.62
CA LYS A 153 30.45 -1.20 -1.54
C LYS A 153 31.68 -0.32 -1.76
#